data_AF-A0AAE8MZ73-F1
#
_entry.id   AF-A0AAE8MZ73-F1
#
_cell.length_a   1.000
_cell.length_b   1.000
_cell.length_c   1.000
_cell.angle_alpha   90.00
_cell.angle_beta   90.00
_cell.angle_gamma   90.00
#
_symmetry.space_group_name_H-M   'P 1'
#
loop_
_entity.id
_entity.type
_entity.pdbx_description
1 polymer ?
#
loop_
_entity_poly.entity_id
_entity_poly.type
_entity_poly.pdbx_seq_one_letter_code
_entity_poly.pdbx_strand_id
1 'polypeptide(L)'
;MGEINLASTSNYSLQNTVNYGTINTEFHCPPERPETPPQPFASIPFCHDPDFVNREDILDQMDRRYSVPAGRVALVGLGGVGKSQLAIEFAHQIVEAQGNIWIFWIHAGKRARVEEGFRTIADTVKLAGRNRPKADIPLLVQNWLSNERNGRWIMILDSADDYEVFYGASEAGRDRPLATYLPQSRNSSIIITTHDKDLVSRLTGNRENMIEIGPMVQTDALTLLRKKLGLLSDVAAVDLVEALDRVPLTISQAAAYIQARAPRSSVEKYLAEFQKNDHKKTSLLQLDAGGDLRRDGAASNAVMTTWQISFDHIRSRRASTADLLSFMSFFDRQAIPDWVLKPHTKQGGGLNETKDQESEGSDDNSDSDADSDNDSDFETDLAMLRDYCLVSVNNKGNEFEMHRLVQLSTRR
;
A
#
# COMPACT_ATOMS: atom_id res chain seq x y z
N MET A 1 16.71 0.90 70.42
CA MET A 1 18.06 1.12 69.86
C MET A 1 17.86 1.63 68.43
N GLY A 2 17.68 2.90 68.11
CA GLY A 2 18.06 4.12 68.81
C GLY A 2 19.49 4.50 68.45
N GLU A 3 19.68 5.25 67.36
CA GLU A 3 20.66 6.34 67.32
C GLU A 3 20.38 7.28 66.14
N ILE A 4 19.87 8.46 66.51
CA ILE A 4 19.79 9.68 65.71
C ILE A 4 21.04 10.46 66.09
N ASN A 5 21.87 10.86 65.12
CA ASN A 5 22.95 11.81 65.37
C ASN A 5 22.61 13.15 64.71
N LEU A 6 22.21 14.10 65.56
CA LEU A 6 22.18 15.53 65.30
C LEU A 6 23.43 16.13 65.93
N ALA A 7 24.27 16.81 65.15
CA ALA A 7 25.24 17.75 65.68
C ALA A 7 25.17 19.07 64.88
N SER A 8 25.09 20.14 65.65
CA SER A 8 24.67 21.49 65.32
C SER A 8 25.79 22.38 64.76
N THR A 9 25.43 23.17 63.76
CA THR A 9 25.81 24.56 63.41
C THR A 9 27.06 25.21 64.04
N SER A 10 27.88 25.82 63.16
CA SER A 10 28.41 27.18 63.36
C SER A 10 28.58 27.89 62.01
N ASN A 11 27.99 29.07 61.91
CA ASN A 11 28.04 30.00 60.77
C ASN A 11 29.42 30.67 60.67
N TYR A 12 29.86 31.06 59.47
CA TYR A 12 30.06 32.47 59.09
C TYR A 12 30.48 32.65 57.63
N SER A 13 29.97 33.75 57.06
CA SER A 13 30.32 34.45 55.82
C SER A 13 29.57 34.06 54.53
N LEU A 14 28.54 34.88 54.25
CA LEU A 14 27.94 35.08 52.93
C LEU A 14 28.98 35.70 51.99
N GLN A 15 29.44 34.93 51.02
CA GLN A 15 29.79 35.46 49.70
C GLN A 15 28.75 34.97 48.71
N ASN A 16 27.78 35.83 48.39
CA ASN A 16 26.93 35.66 47.22
C ASN A 16 27.79 35.89 45.97
N THR A 17 28.44 34.84 45.49
CA THR A 17 28.92 34.80 44.11
C THR A 17 27.86 34.08 43.29
N VAL A 18 26.98 34.86 42.66
CA VAL A 18 26.05 34.33 41.65
C VAL A 18 26.90 34.00 40.42
N ASN A 19 27.24 32.73 40.25
CA ASN A 19 27.86 32.25 39.03
C ASN A 19 26.80 32.17 37.92
N TYR A 20 26.82 33.11 36.99
CA TYR A 20 26.09 33.03 35.72
C TYR A 20 26.83 32.14 34.71
N GLY A 21 27.18 30.93 35.12
CA GLY A 21 27.75 29.91 34.24
C GLY A 21 26.64 29.03 33.70
N THR A 22 26.53 28.89 32.37
CA THR A 22 25.71 27.84 31.76
C THR A 22 26.22 26.48 32.26
N ILE A 23 25.45 25.81 33.11
CA ILE A 23 25.74 24.43 33.50
C ILE A 23 25.41 23.55 32.30
N ASN A 24 26.39 23.33 31.41
CA ASN A 24 26.33 22.26 30.43
C ASN A 24 26.51 20.94 31.17
N THR A 25 25.40 20.33 31.58
CA THR A 25 25.38 18.94 32.02
C THR A 25 25.48 18.07 30.76
N GLU A 26 26.71 17.80 30.32
CA GLU A 26 26.96 16.72 29.37
C GLU A 26 26.67 15.39 30.09
N PHE A 27 25.48 14.84 29.87
CA PHE A 27 25.14 13.48 30.29
C PHE A 27 26.00 12.49 29.51
N HIS A 28 27.18 12.18 30.03
CA HIS A 28 27.95 11.02 29.59
C HIS A 28 27.20 9.75 29.99
N CYS A 29 26.30 9.29 29.11
CA CYS A 29 25.74 7.95 29.22
C CYS A 29 26.90 6.94 29.17
N PRO A 30 27.00 6.00 30.12
CA PRO A 30 28.01 4.95 30.05
C PRO A 30 27.91 4.18 28.73
N PRO A 31 29.02 3.67 28.17
CA PRO A 31 28.98 2.90 26.93
C PRO A 31 28.06 1.69 27.12
N GLU A 32 26.98 1.67 26.35
CA GLU A 32 26.01 0.57 26.33
C GLU A 32 26.74 -0.72 25.98
N ARG A 33 26.68 -1.72 26.87
CA ARG A 33 27.27 -3.04 26.58
C ARG A 33 26.46 -3.68 25.46
N PRO A 34 27.08 -4.16 24.36
CA PRO A 34 26.37 -4.88 23.32
C PRO A 34 25.67 -6.09 23.92
N GLU A 35 24.35 -6.17 23.74
CA GLU A 35 23.61 -7.39 24.07
C GLU A 35 24.02 -8.52 23.12
N THR A 36 23.95 -9.77 23.57
CA THR A 36 24.16 -10.91 22.68
C THR A 36 23.06 -10.91 21.60
N PRO A 37 23.42 -10.89 20.31
CA PRO A 37 22.43 -10.92 19.24
C PRO A 37 21.59 -12.20 19.34
N PRO A 38 20.26 -12.11 19.21
CA PRO A 38 19.41 -13.30 19.16
C PRO A 38 19.72 -14.11 17.90
N GLN A 39 19.40 -15.41 17.92
CA GLN A 39 19.43 -16.20 16.68
C GLN A 39 18.34 -15.72 15.72
N PRO A 40 18.53 -15.91 14.39
CA PRO A 40 17.53 -15.57 13.40
C PRO A 40 16.15 -16.11 13.77
N PHE A 41 15.21 -15.19 13.89
CA PHE A 41 13.83 -15.49 14.23
C PHE A 41 12.92 -14.82 13.21
N ALA A 42 11.99 -15.59 12.66
CA ALA A 42 11.00 -15.08 11.73
C ALA A 42 9.87 -14.40 12.51
N SER A 43 9.86 -13.06 12.50
CA SER A 43 8.76 -12.28 13.08
C SER A 43 7.70 -12.06 12.00
N ILE A 44 6.89 -13.09 11.75
CA ILE A 44 5.71 -12.99 10.88
C ILE A 44 4.52 -12.63 11.76
N PRO A 45 3.93 -11.42 11.65
CA PRO A 45 2.86 -10.97 12.55
C PRO A 45 1.53 -11.70 12.31
N PHE A 46 1.44 -12.51 11.25
CA PHE A 46 0.21 -13.18 10.82
C PHE A 46 0.37 -14.70 10.78
N CYS A 47 -0.62 -15.40 11.32
CA CYS A 47 -0.72 -16.85 11.23
C CYS A 47 -0.98 -17.29 9.79
N HIS A 48 -0.59 -18.53 9.47
CA HIS A 48 -0.98 -19.22 8.24
C HIS A 48 -2.51 -19.21 8.07
N ASP A 49 -2.99 -18.98 6.85
CA ASP A 49 -4.41 -19.07 6.52
C ASP A 49 -4.75 -20.49 6.02
N PRO A 50 -5.49 -21.31 6.78
CA PRO A 50 -5.87 -22.64 6.33
C PRO A 50 -6.74 -22.61 5.06
N ASP A 51 -7.43 -21.50 4.83
CA ASP A 51 -8.27 -21.31 3.67
C ASP A 51 -7.52 -20.76 2.46
N PHE A 52 -6.21 -20.50 2.59
CA PHE A 52 -5.38 -19.96 1.51
C PHE A 52 -5.47 -20.86 0.27
N VAL A 53 -5.61 -20.23 -0.89
CA VAL A 53 -5.61 -20.92 -2.18
C VAL A 53 -4.30 -20.60 -2.87
N ASN A 54 -3.53 -21.64 -3.13
CA ASN A 54 -2.20 -21.52 -3.70
C ASN A 54 -2.26 -20.97 -5.14
N ARG A 55 -1.49 -19.92 -5.41
CA ARG A 55 -1.30 -19.35 -6.75
C ARG A 55 0.14 -19.61 -7.18
N GLU A 56 0.38 -20.86 -7.59
CA GLU A 56 1.73 -21.41 -7.83
C GLU A 56 2.52 -20.57 -8.83
N ASP A 57 1.86 -20.10 -9.90
CA ASP A 57 2.46 -19.25 -10.93
C ASP A 57 3.09 -17.96 -10.39
N ILE A 58 2.47 -17.38 -9.35
CA ILE A 58 2.94 -16.16 -8.70
C ILE A 58 4.01 -16.46 -7.66
N LEU A 59 3.83 -17.51 -6.84
CA LEU A 59 4.82 -17.88 -5.83
C LEU A 59 6.14 -18.33 -6.48
N ASP A 60 6.08 -19.07 -7.59
CA ASP A 60 7.26 -19.44 -8.39
C ASP A 60 7.99 -18.21 -8.93
N GLN A 61 7.24 -17.21 -9.37
CA GLN A 61 7.80 -15.94 -9.83
C GLN A 61 8.45 -15.13 -8.69
N MET A 62 7.87 -15.19 -7.49
CA MET A 62 8.47 -14.59 -6.30
C MET A 62 9.77 -15.30 -5.94
N ASP A 63 9.78 -16.64 -5.93
CA ASP A 63 10.95 -17.46 -5.60
C ASP A 63 12.13 -17.22 -6.56
N ARG A 64 11.85 -17.15 -7.87
CA ARG A 64 12.86 -16.85 -8.89
C ARG A 64 13.52 -15.49 -8.68
N ARG A 65 12.73 -14.46 -8.39
CA ARG A 65 13.26 -13.10 -8.18
C ARG A 65 13.90 -12.93 -6.80
N TYR A 66 13.40 -13.64 -5.79
CA TYR A 66 13.99 -13.72 -4.45
C TYR A 66 15.38 -14.38 -4.46
N SER A 67 15.58 -15.38 -5.32
CA SER A 67 16.85 -16.10 -5.47
C SER A 67 17.99 -15.24 -6.05
N VAL A 68 17.68 -14.05 -6.59
CA VAL A 68 18.69 -13.10 -7.07
C VAL A 68 19.33 -12.38 -5.87
N PRO A 69 20.67 -12.26 -5.78
CA PRO A 69 21.32 -11.48 -4.73
C PRO A 69 20.86 -10.03 -4.73
N ALA A 70 20.57 -9.48 -3.55
CA ALA A 70 19.97 -8.16 -3.38
C ALA A 70 18.59 -8.01 -4.07
N GLY A 71 17.87 -9.12 -4.28
CA GLY A 71 16.61 -9.16 -5.01
C GLY A 71 15.53 -8.30 -4.37
N ARG A 72 14.87 -7.46 -5.17
CA ARG A 72 13.68 -6.71 -4.77
C ARG A 72 12.52 -7.18 -5.64
N VAL A 73 11.37 -7.46 -5.02
CA VAL A 73 10.16 -7.92 -5.70
C VAL A 73 9.01 -7.05 -5.28
N ALA A 74 8.22 -6.56 -6.24
CA ALA A 74 7.01 -5.82 -5.94
C ALA A 74 5.78 -6.56 -6.47
N LEU A 75 4.85 -6.88 -5.57
CA LEU A 75 3.51 -7.34 -5.90
C LEU A 75 2.62 -6.12 -6.10
N VAL A 76 2.07 -5.96 -7.30
CA VAL A 76 1.25 -4.80 -7.67
C VAL A 76 -0.12 -5.23 -8.14
N GLY A 77 -1.15 -4.51 -7.78
CA GLY A 77 -2.50 -4.81 -8.24
C GLY A 77 -3.56 -4.09 -7.43
N LEU A 78 -4.80 -4.26 -7.85
CA LEU A 78 -5.95 -3.60 -7.24
C LEU A 78 -6.15 -4.00 -5.76
N GLY A 79 -6.85 -3.16 -4.99
CA GLY A 79 -7.27 -3.48 -3.63
C GLY A 79 -8.07 -4.78 -3.54
N GLY A 80 -7.73 -5.65 -2.59
CA GLY A 80 -8.46 -6.90 -2.35
C GLY A 80 -8.02 -8.13 -3.14
N VAL A 81 -7.05 -8.01 -4.07
CA VAL A 81 -6.56 -9.14 -4.90
C VAL A 81 -5.65 -10.14 -4.16
N GLY A 82 -5.30 -9.88 -2.89
CA GLY A 82 -4.55 -10.81 -2.05
C GLY A 82 -3.02 -10.62 -2.00
N LYS A 83 -2.49 -9.45 -2.39
CA LYS A 83 -1.04 -9.16 -2.36
C LYS A 83 -0.39 -9.43 -1.00
N SER A 84 -0.96 -8.91 0.08
CA SER A 84 -0.42 -9.11 1.43
C SER A 84 -0.52 -10.58 1.86
N GLN A 85 -1.57 -11.30 1.46
CA GLN A 85 -1.72 -12.74 1.74
C GLN A 85 -0.67 -13.58 1.00
N LEU A 86 -0.36 -13.25 -0.25
CA LEU A 86 0.74 -13.88 -1.00
C LEU A 86 2.10 -13.64 -0.31
N ALA A 87 2.35 -12.42 0.18
CA ALA A 87 3.57 -12.12 0.92
C ALA A 87 3.67 -12.89 2.25
N ILE A 88 2.55 -13.06 2.96
CA ILE A 88 2.48 -13.87 4.20
C ILE A 88 2.80 -15.33 3.90
N GLU A 89 2.15 -15.92 2.90
CA GLU A 89 2.37 -17.33 2.54
C GLU A 89 3.83 -17.57 2.12
N PHE A 90 4.36 -16.69 1.28
CA PHE A 90 5.74 -16.79 0.83
C PHE A 90 6.74 -16.67 1.99
N ALA A 91 6.46 -15.82 2.97
CA ALA A 91 7.28 -15.72 4.19
C ALA A 91 7.30 -17.04 4.96
N HIS A 92 6.13 -17.68 5.17
CA HIS A 92 6.04 -18.98 5.85
C HIS A 92 6.79 -20.07 5.09
N GLN A 93 6.64 -20.16 3.76
CA GLN A 93 7.34 -21.14 2.93
C GLN A 93 8.88 -21.02 3.04
N ILE A 94 9.40 -19.79 3.11
CA ILE A 94 10.84 -19.58 3.27
C ILE A 94 11.33 -20.00 4.66
N VAL A 95 10.57 -19.73 5.71
CA VAL A 95 10.92 -20.17 7.07
C VAL A 95 11.02 -21.69 7.13
N GLU A 96 10.03 -22.38 6.56
CA GLU A 96 10.01 -23.84 6.50
C GLU A 96 11.18 -24.41 5.69
N ALA A 97 11.57 -23.73 4.60
CA ALA A 97 12.65 -24.20 3.72
C ALA A 97 14.06 -23.92 4.26
N GLN A 98 14.30 -22.77 4.90
CA GLN A 98 15.65 -22.28 5.20
C GLN A 98 16.01 -22.22 6.68
N GLY A 99 15.03 -22.24 7.58
CA GLY A 99 15.18 -22.38 9.05
C GLY A 99 15.95 -21.29 9.81
N ASN A 100 16.92 -20.61 9.18
CA ASN A 100 17.87 -19.68 9.80
C ASN A 100 17.93 -18.36 9.01
N ILE A 101 16.80 -17.67 8.94
CA ILE A 101 16.64 -16.41 8.21
C ILE A 101 15.82 -15.42 9.04
N TRP A 102 16.16 -14.12 8.96
CA TRP A 102 15.35 -13.07 9.56
C TRP A 102 14.20 -12.68 8.65
N ILE A 103 13.01 -12.51 9.20
CA ILE A 103 11.88 -11.90 8.50
C ILE A 103 11.41 -10.70 9.28
N PHE A 104 11.42 -9.55 8.61
CA PHE A 104 11.00 -8.27 9.16
C PHE A 104 9.78 -7.78 8.39
N TRP A 105 8.66 -7.63 9.10
CA TRP A 105 7.44 -7.07 8.53
C TRP A 105 7.30 -5.59 8.90
N ILE A 106 7.08 -4.72 7.91
CA ILE A 106 6.86 -3.30 8.09
C ILE A 106 5.59 -2.88 7.35
N HIS A 107 4.67 -2.23 8.06
CA HIS A 107 3.51 -1.60 7.44
C HIS A 107 3.92 -0.24 6.84
N ALA A 108 3.84 -0.15 5.51
CA ALA A 108 4.30 0.96 4.70
C ALA A 108 3.22 1.97 4.28
N GLY A 109 1.99 1.83 4.81
CA GLY A 109 0.87 2.71 4.45
C GLY A 109 0.99 4.15 4.99
N LYS A 110 1.84 4.39 6.00
CA LYS A 110 2.11 5.73 6.57
C LYS A 110 3.54 5.82 7.07
N ARG A 111 4.13 7.02 7.00
CA ARG A 111 5.51 7.28 7.47
C ARG A 111 5.74 6.85 8.92
N ALA A 112 4.85 7.21 9.83
CA ALA A 112 4.96 6.84 11.24
C ALA A 112 5.03 5.32 11.47
N ARG A 113 4.32 4.52 10.66
CA ARG A 113 4.31 3.05 10.74
C ARG A 113 5.61 2.44 10.22
N VAL A 114 6.21 3.04 9.20
CA VAL A 114 7.54 2.63 8.71
C VAL A 114 8.60 2.89 9.78
N GLU A 115 8.58 4.08 10.39
CA GLU A 115 9.51 4.43 11.48
C GLU A 115 9.33 3.54 12.71
N GLU A 116 8.08 3.20 13.07
CA GLU A 116 7.76 2.19 14.09
C GLU A 116 8.32 0.80 13.72
N GLY A 117 8.20 0.40 12.45
CA GLY A 117 8.80 -0.84 11.95
C GLY A 117 10.33 -0.87 12.10
N PHE A 118 11.02 0.22 11.75
CA PHE A 118 12.47 0.34 11.98
C PHE A 118 12.84 0.23 13.47
N ARG A 119 12.07 0.86 14.36
CA ARG A 119 12.27 0.71 15.82
C ARG A 119 12.08 -0.75 16.27
N THR A 120 11.04 -1.41 15.79
CA THR A 120 10.78 -2.82 16.09
C THR A 120 11.93 -3.72 15.64
N ILE A 121 12.50 -3.47 14.45
CA ILE A 121 13.69 -4.20 13.96
C ILE A 121 14.88 -3.95 14.88
N ALA A 122 15.15 -2.68 15.22
CA ALA A 122 16.25 -2.32 16.11
C ALA A 122 16.15 -3.00 17.48
N ASP A 123 14.95 -3.10 18.03
CA ASP A 123 14.69 -3.79 19.29
C ASP A 123 14.82 -5.31 19.16
N THR A 124 14.31 -5.89 18.08
CA THR A 124 14.36 -7.33 17.81
C THR A 124 15.79 -7.84 17.70
N VAL A 125 16.63 -7.13 16.94
CA VAL A 125 18.05 -7.49 16.74
C VAL A 125 18.95 -6.92 17.82
N LYS A 126 18.37 -6.22 18.80
CA LYS A 126 19.03 -5.64 19.97
C LYS A 126 20.20 -4.72 19.61
N LEU A 127 19.96 -3.77 18.69
CA LEU A 127 20.99 -2.83 18.24
C LEU A 127 21.53 -1.99 19.39
N ALA A 128 22.86 -1.86 19.44
CA ALA A 128 23.53 -0.92 20.32
C ALA A 128 23.24 0.52 19.90
N GLY A 129 22.99 1.40 20.86
CA GLY A 129 22.69 2.81 20.62
C GLY A 129 21.22 3.11 20.34
N ARG A 130 20.34 2.10 20.24
CA ARG A 130 18.90 2.30 19.98
C ARG A 130 18.18 3.08 21.08
N ASN A 131 18.68 2.97 22.33
CA ASN A 131 18.12 3.67 23.49
C ASN A 131 18.66 5.09 23.67
N ARG A 132 19.57 5.56 22.80
CA ARG A 132 20.16 6.90 22.94
C ARG A 132 19.13 7.97 22.56
N PRO A 133 19.04 9.07 23.33
CA PRO A 133 18.20 10.19 22.93
C PRO A 133 18.71 10.76 21.60
N LYS A 134 17.82 10.88 20.61
CA LYS A 134 18.11 11.30 19.22
C LYS A 134 18.90 10.28 18.38
N ALA A 135 18.87 8.99 18.72
CA ALA A 135 19.39 7.97 17.82
C ALA A 135 18.66 7.99 16.47
N ASP A 136 19.42 7.99 15.37
CA ASP A 136 18.91 7.76 14.03
C ASP A 136 18.69 6.24 13.85
N ILE A 137 17.51 5.78 14.28
CA ILE A 137 17.15 4.37 14.26
C ILE A 137 17.17 3.78 12.84
N PRO A 138 16.58 4.44 11.80
CA PRO A 138 16.67 3.95 10.44
C PRO A 138 18.11 3.75 9.96
N LEU A 139 19.05 4.65 10.30
CA LEU A 139 20.46 4.49 9.95
C LEU A 139 21.11 3.30 10.66
N LEU A 140 20.85 3.12 11.96
CA LEU A 140 21.38 1.99 12.72
C LEU A 140 20.91 0.65 12.13
N VAL A 141 19.63 0.56 11.79
CA VAL A 141 19.05 -0.63 11.15
C VAL A 141 19.64 -0.86 9.77
N GLN A 142 19.76 0.18 8.93
CA GLN A 142 20.40 0.05 7.62
C GLN A 142 21.82 -0.50 7.73
N ASN A 143 22.63 0.04 8.65
CA ASN A 143 24.01 -0.39 8.85
C ASN A 143 24.08 -1.87 9.28
N TRP A 144 23.16 -2.30 10.15
CA TRP A 144 23.07 -3.69 10.56
C TRP A 144 22.64 -4.61 9.41
N LEU A 145 21.59 -4.24 8.67
CA LEU A 145 21.09 -5.03 7.54
C LEU A 145 22.09 -5.09 6.37
N SER A 146 22.94 -4.08 6.23
CA SER A 146 23.97 -4.05 5.18
C SER A 146 25.20 -4.89 5.52
N ASN A 147 25.36 -5.34 6.76
CA ASN A 147 26.50 -6.15 7.18
C ASN A 147 26.21 -7.63 6.99
N GLU A 148 26.88 -8.24 6.01
CA GLU A 148 26.71 -9.65 5.62
C GLU A 148 26.99 -10.65 6.76
N ARG A 149 27.73 -10.25 7.80
CA ARG A 149 28.00 -11.09 8.98
C ARG A 149 26.75 -11.36 9.82
N ASN A 150 25.70 -10.58 9.65
CA ASN A 150 24.45 -10.70 10.40
C ASN A 150 23.48 -11.74 9.83
N GLY A 151 23.89 -12.44 8.75
CA GLY A 151 23.10 -13.49 8.11
C GLY A 151 22.17 -12.99 7.03
N ARG A 152 21.30 -13.88 6.54
CA ARG A 152 20.30 -13.56 5.52
C ARG A 152 19.04 -12.98 6.16
N TRP A 153 18.41 -12.05 5.47
CA TRP A 153 17.17 -11.45 5.94
C TRP A 153 16.23 -11.10 4.79
N ILE A 154 14.93 -11.04 5.11
CA ILE A 154 13.85 -10.58 4.23
C ILE A 154 13.13 -9.45 4.92
N MET A 155 12.89 -8.37 4.18
CA MET A 155 12.04 -7.27 4.63
C MET A 155 10.79 -7.24 3.76
N ILE A 156 9.62 -7.25 4.40
CA ILE A 156 8.33 -7.13 3.73
C ILE A 156 7.77 -5.75 4.02
N LEU A 157 7.63 -4.93 2.98
CA LEU A 157 7.01 -3.61 3.00
C LEU A 157 5.55 -3.76 2.53
N ASP A 158 4.63 -3.86 3.47
CA ASP A 158 3.21 -4.10 3.20
C ASP A 158 2.44 -2.78 3.00
N SER A 159 1.61 -2.71 1.96
CA SER A 159 0.82 -1.52 1.57
C SER A 159 1.64 -0.24 1.33
N ALA A 160 2.71 -0.32 0.53
CA ALA A 160 3.56 0.81 0.15
C ALA A 160 2.94 1.64 -0.99
N ASP A 161 1.88 2.39 -0.69
CA ASP A 161 1.02 3.04 -1.71
C ASP A 161 1.25 4.54 -1.89
N ASP A 162 1.97 5.16 -0.96
CA ASP A 162 2.16 6.62 -0.91
C ASP A 162 3.63 6.97 -1.16
N TYR A 163 3.86 7.78 -2.19
CA TYR A 163 5.19 8.29 -2.57
C TYR A 163 5.82 9.13 -1.46
N GLU A 164 5.04 9.97 -0.78
CA GLU A 164 5.53 10.89 0.25
C GLU A 164 6.04 10.15 1.49
N VAL A 165 5.54 8.93 1.73
CA VAL A 165 6.04 8.07 2.81
C VAL A 165 7.53 7.77 2.63
N PHE A 166 7.96 7.43 1.41
CA PHE A 166 9.33 7.00 1.13
C PHE A 166 10.25 8.11 0.64
N TYR A 167 9.70 9.06 -0.13
CA TYR A 167 10.45 10.09 -0.83
C TYR A 167 10.16 11.51 -0.33
N GLY A 168 9.11 11.69 0.48
CA GLY A 168 8.73 12.98 1.03
C GLY A 168 9.71 13.51 2.08
N ALA A 169 9.71 14.85 2.22
CA ALA A 169 10.49 15.53 3.23
C ALA A 169 9.97 15.20 4.64
N SER A 170 10.88 14.96 5.59
CA SER A 170 10.51 14.81 7.00
C SER A 170 9.98 16.15 7.54
N GLU A 171 8.90 16.15 8.31
CA GLU A 171 8.38 17.35 8.99
C GLU A 171 9.44 18.02 9.89
N ALA A 172 10.44 17.26 10.33
CA ALA A 172 11.55 17.76 11.15
C ALA A 172 12.70 18.38 10.33
N GLY A 173 12.63 18.41 8.99
CA GLY A 173 13.60 19.06 8.10
C GLY A 173 15.04 18.53 8.16
N ARG A 174 15.29 17.42 8.87
CA ARG A 174 16.64 16.88 9.14
C ARG A 174 16.88 15.47 8.61
N ASP A 175 15.85 14.76 8.15
CA ASP A 175 16.00 13.37 7.72
C ASP A 175 15.97 13.27 6.19
N ARG A 176 16.93 12.50 5.66
CA ARG A 176 16.89 12.03 4.27
C ARG A 176 15.67 11.12 4.02
N PRO A 177 15.26 10.92 2.75
CA PRO A 177 14.09 10.11 2.42
C PRO A 177 14.17 8.68 2.98
N LEU A 178 13.05 8.10 3.41
CA LEU A 178 13.02 6.75 4.01
C LEU A 178 13.54 5.67 3.05
N ALA A 179 13.33 5.84 1.74
CA ALA A 179 13.87 4.96 0.70
C ALA A 179 15.40 4.80 0.77
N THR A 180 16.12 5.85 1.23
CA THR A 180 17.59 5.83 1.32
C THR A 180 18.12 4.95 2.46
N TYR A 181 17.26 4.57 3.42
CA TYR A 181 17.61 3.62 4.48
C TYR A 181 17.38 2.16 4.06
N LEU A 182 16.70 1.91 2.94
CA LEU A 182 16.49 0.55 2.44
C LEU A 182 17.83 -0.03 1.94
N PRO A 183 18.37 -1.05 2.59
CA PRO A 183 19.71 -1.59 2.29
C PRO A 183 19.75 -2.28 0.91
N GLN A 184 20.96 -2.39 0.37
CA GLN A 184 21.24 -3.00 -0.94
C GLN A 184 22.30 -4.13 -0.81
N SER A 185 22.17 -4.96 0.23
CA SER A 185 23.15 -6.01 0.50
C SER A 185 22.93 -7.26 -0.38
N ARG A 186 23.98 -8.05 -0.64
CA ARG A 186 23.86 -9.29 -1.43
C ARG A 186 23.04 -10.37 -0.73
N ASN A 187 23.07 -10.40 0.61
CA ASN A 187 22.40 -11.42 1.44
C ASN A 187 20.96 -11.05 1.80
N SER A 188 20.38 -10.09 1.10
CA SER A 188 19.08 -9.54 1.44
C SER A 188 18.07 -9.56 0.31
N SER A 189 16.80 -9.69 0.69
CA SER A 189 15.69 -9.54 -0.23
C SER A 189 14.62 -8.62 0.34
N ILE A 190 14.00 -7.80 -0.51
CA ILE A 190 12.89 -6.93 -0.11
C ILE A 190 11.66 -7.31 -0.94
N ILE A 191 10.56 -7.60 -0.26
CA ILE A 191 9.25 -7.85 -0.87
C ILE A 191 8.39 -6.64 -0.59
N ILE A 192 7.78 -6.08 -1.61
CA ILE A 192 6.93 -4.90 -1.53
C ILE A 192 5.54 -5.30 -1.99
N THR A 193 4.50 -4.88 -1.28
CA THR A 193 3.13 -4.92 -1.82
C THR A 193 2.65 -3.50 -2.00
N THR A 194 2.12 -3.18 -3.17
CA THR A 194 1.66 -1.82 -3.49
C THR A 194 0.49 -1.85 -4.47
N HIS A 195 -0.30 -0.79 -4.48
CA HIS A 195 -1.31 -0.49 -5.49
C HIS A 195 -0.75 0.39 -6.61
N ASP A 196 0.41 1.04 -6.40
CA ASP A 196 1.00 2.04 -7.30
C ASP A 196 2.19 1.44 -8.09
N LYS A 197 2.03 1.32 -9.42
CA LYS A 197 3.07 0.82 -10.33
C LYS A 197 4.25 1.79 -10.48
N ASP A 198 4.07 3.11 -10.32
CA ASP A 198 5.18 4.08 -10.46
C ASP A 198 6.21 3.85 -9.34
N LEU A 199 5.73 3.60 -8.13
CA LEU A 199 6.58 3.33 -6.96
C LEU A 199 7.47 2.10 -7.13
N VAL A 200 7.03 1.10 -7.90
CA VAL A 200 7.83 -0.12 -8.10
C VAL A 200 9.16 0.18 -8.74
N SER A 201 9.17 0.97 -9.83
CA SER A 201 10.42 1.27 -10.54
C SER A 201 11.44 1.96 -9.61
N ARG A 202 10.96 2.83 -8.72
CA ARG A 202 11.79 3.61 -7.80
C ARG A 202 12.28 2.78 -6.62
N LEU A 203 11.44 1.92 -6.07
CA LEU A 203 11.77 1.09 -4.90
C LEU A 203 12.54 -0.18 -5.28
N THR A 204 12.32 -0.75 -6.47
CA THR A 204 13.00 -1.98 -6.92
C THR A 204 14.16 -1.72 -7.88
N GLY A 205 14.26 -0.52 -8.45
CA GLY A 205 15.27 -0.12 -9.43
C GLY A 205 15.02 -0.63 -10.86
N ASN A 206 14.07 -1.54 -11.07
CA ASN A 206 13.73 -2.08 -12.38
C ASN A 206 12.25 -2.53 -12.42
N ARG A 207 11.49 -2.13 -13.45
CA ARG A 207 10.10 -2.56 -13.64
C ARG A 207 9.95 -4.08 -13.84
N GLU A 208 10.99 -4.79 -14.27
CA GLU A 208 10.96 -6.26 -14.44
C GLU A 208 10.80 -7.03 -13.11
N ASN A 209 11.08 -6.37 -11.98
CA ASN A 209 10.87 -6.89 -10.64
C ASN A 209 9.41 -6.79 -10.17
N MET A 210 8.52 -6.26 -11.01
CA MET A 210 7.09 -6.18 -10.78
C MET A 210 6.40 -7.51 -11.09
N ILE A 211 5.51 -7.93 -10.21
CA ILE A 211 4.56 -9.02 -10.42
C ILE A 211 3.16 -8.44 -10.34
N GLU A 212 2.47 -8.40 -11.47
CA GLU A 212 1.10 -7.91 -11.52
C GLU A 212 0.13 -8.99 -11.04
N ILE A 213 -0.60 -8.68 -9.98
CA ILE A 213 -1.55 -9.56 -9.32
C ILE A 213 -2.95 -9.13 -9.73
N GLY A 214 -3.51 -9.87 -10.67
CA GLY A 214 -4.92 -9.76 -11.06
C GLY A 214 -5.86 -10.55 -10.13
N PRO A 215 -7.18 -10.48 -10.42
CA PRO A 215 -8.17 -11.37 -9.83
C PRO A 215 -7.80 -12.85 -9.97
N MET A 216 -8.44 -13.69 -9.18
CA MET A 216 -8.20 -15.14 -9.25
C MET A 216 -8.71 -15.70 -10.57
N VAL A 217 -8.07 -16.77 -11.05
CA VAL A 217 -8.68 -17.62 -12.06
C VAL A 217 -9.95 -18.27 -11.49
N GLN A 218 -10.90 -18.65 -12.34
CA GLN A 218 -12.21 -19.11 -11.89
C GLN A 218 -12.10 -20.36 -10.98
N THR A 219 -11.18 -21.27 -11.29
CA THR A 219 -10.91 -22.49 -10.48
C THR A 219 -10.49 -22.16 -9.06
N ASP A 220 -9.61 -21.17 -8.89
CA ASP A 220 -9.07 -20.79 -7.59
C ASP A 220 -10.11 -20.00 -6.79
N ALA A 221 -10.87 -19.12 -7.47
CA ALA A 221 -11.99 -18.38 -6.88
C ALA A 221 -13.07 -19.33 -6.32
N LEU A 222 -13.45 -20.35 -7.10
CA LEU A 222 -14.38 -21.39 -6.66
C LEU A 222 -13.82 -22.21 -5.49
N THR A 223 -12.53 -22.53 -5.53
CA THR A 223 -11.85 -23.25 -4.46
C THR A 223 -11.89 -22.45 -3.16
N LEU A 224 -11.62 -21.14 -3.22
CA LEU A 224 -11.71 -20.25 -2.06
C LEU A 224 -13.13 -20.21 -1.51
N LEU A 225 -14.13 -20.03 -2.37
CA LEU A 225 -15.53 -19.99 -1.95
C LEU A 225 -15.98 -21.30 -1.29
N ARG A 226 -15.57 -22.45 -1.85
CA ARG A 226 -15.84 -23.80 -1.30
C ARG A 226 -15.13 -24.04 0.02
N LYS A 227 -13.87 -23.61 0.18
CA LYS A 227 -13.15 -23.70 1.46
C LYS A 227 -13.90 -22.94 2.56
N LYS A 228 -14.41 -21.75 2.25
CA LYS A 228 -15.18 -20.96 3.21
C LYS A 228 -16.55 -21.57 3.50
N LEU A 229 -17.39 -21.85 2.48
CA LEU A 229 -18.81 -22.23 2.69
C LEU A 229 -19.08 -23.74 2.75
N GLY A 230 -18.10 -24.58 2.40
CA GLY A 230 -18.26 -26.02 2.29
C GLY A 230 -18.86 -26.46 0.94
N LEU A 231 -19.71 -27.49 0.98
CA LEU A 231 -20.36 -28.05 -0.21
C LEU A 231 -21.40 -27.07 -0.76
N LEU A 232 -21.26 -26.73 -2.05
CA LEU A 232 -22.10 -25.77 -2.76
C LEU A 232 -22.61 -26.36 -4.07
N SER A 233 -23.71 -25.81 -4.59
CA SER A 233 -24.13 -26.01 -5.97
C SER A 233 -23.14 -25.33 -6.92
N ASP A 234 -22.62 -26.08 -7.90
CA ASP A 234 -21.58 -25.58 -8.80
C ASP A 234 -22.04 -24.37 -9.63
N VAL A 235 -23.31 -24.36 -10.07
CA VAL A 235 -23.84 -23.27 -10.93
C VAL A 235 -23.91 -21.95 -10.15
N ALA A 236 -24.54 -21.96 -8.97
CA ALA A 236 -24.69 -20.75 -8.16
C ALA A 236 -23.34 -20.23 -7.63
N ALA A 237 -22.38 -21.14 -7.39
CA ALA A 237 -21.03 -20.77 -7.01
C ALA A 237 -20.28 -20.05 -8.14
N VAL A 238 -20.38 -20.53 -9.38
CA VAL A 238 -19.80 -19.90 -10.57
C VAL A 238 -20.38 -18.50 -10.77
N ASP A 239 -21.70 -18.38 -10.79
CA ASP A 239 -22.37 -17.09 -10.99
C ASP A 239 -22.00 -16.07 -9.90
N LEU A 240 -21.84 -16.53 -8.66
CA LEU A 240 -21.42 -15.67 -7.55
C LEU A 240 -19.98 -15.19 -7.70
N VAL A 241 -19.01 -16.08 -7.98
CA VAL A 241 -17.61 -15.66 -8.12
C VAL A 241 -17.40 -14.74 -9.31
N GLU A 242 -18.16 -14.93 -10.40
CA GLU A 242 -18.18 -14.03 -11.54
C GLU A 242 -18.79 -12.67 -11.19
N ALA A 243 -19.91 -12.65 -10.46
CA ALA A 243 -20.53 -11.40 -10.03
C ALA A 243 -19.62 -10.57 -9.11
N LEU A 244 -18.74 -11.23 -8.35
CA LEU A 244 -17.76 -10.64 -7.44
C LEU A 244 -16.39 -10.36 -8.12
N ASP A 245 -16.32 -10.43 -9.44
CA ASP A 245 -15.14 -10.23 -10.28
C ASP A 245 -13.93 -11.12 -9.93
N ARG A 246 -14.17 -12.24 -9.25
CA ARG A 246 -13.12 -13.18 -8.79
C ARG A 246 -12.06 -12.53 -7.88
N VAL A 247 -12.43 -11.47 -7.17
CA VAL A 247 -11.56 -10.82 -6.17
C VAL A 247 -11.61 -11.62 -4.86
N PRO A 248 -10.49 -12.13 -4.32
CA PRO A 248 -10.48 -12.96 -3.11
C PRO A 248 -11.17 -12.30 -1.91
N LEU A 249 -10.98 -10.98 -1.75
CA LEU A 249 -11.59 -10.23 -0.66
C LEU A 249 -13.11 -10.21 -0.75
N THR A 250 -13.67 -9.93 -1.92
CA THR A 250 -15.13 -9.84 -2.12
C THR A 250 -15.77 -11.21 -1.92
N ILE A 251 -15.12 -12.28 -2.39
CA ILE A 251 -15.52 -13.67 -2.17
C ILE A 251 -15.55 -13.99 -0.67
N SER A 252 -14.50 -13.63 0.06
CA SER A 252 -14.41 -13.87 1.51
C SER A 252 -15.47 -13.09 2.28
N GLN A 253 -15.73 -11.84 1.90
CA GLN A 253 -16.79 -11.02 2.49
C GLN A 253 -18.19 -11.62 2.23
N ALA A 254 -18.47 -12.05 1.00
CA ALA A 254 -19.72 -12.69 0.64
C ALA A 254 -19.92 -14.00 1.42
N ALA A 255 -18.89 -14.84 1.50
CA ALA A 255 -18.92 -16.07 2.27
C ALA A 255 -19.19 -15.82 3.76
N ALA A 256 -18.48 -14.87 4.38
CA ALA A 256 -18.69 -14.48 5.77
C ALA A 256 -20.12 -13.96 6.00
N TYR A 257 -20.65 -13.14 5.08
CA TYR A 257 -22.02 -12.64 5.13
C TYR A 257 -23.04 -13.78 5.14
N ILE A 258 -22.86 -14.76 4.25
CA ILE A 258 -23.77 -15.91 4.09
C ILE A 258 -23.71 -16.77 5.36
N GLN A 259 -22.51 -17.10 5.85
CA GLN A 259 -22.33 -17.92 7.06
C GLN A 259 -22.93 -17.27 8.29
N ALA A 260 -22.67 -15.98 8.52
CA ALA A 260 -23.20 -15.25 9.66
C ALA A 260 -24.73 -15.18 9.67
N ARG A 261 -25.38 -15.43 8.53
CA ARG A 261 -26.84 -15.42 8.37
C ARG A 261 -27.43 -16.78 8.02
N ALA A 262 -26.63 -17.84 8.07
CA ALA A 262 -27.13 -19.20 7.83
C ALA A 262 -28.14 -19.58 8.93
N PRO A 263 -29.23 -20.31 8.59
CA PRO A 263 -29.64 -20.78 7.27
C PRO A 263 -30.54 -19.79 6.50
N ARG A 264 -30.72 -18.56 6.98
CA ARG A 264 -31.63 -17.55 6.39
C ARG A 264 -31.09 -16.90 5.12
N SER A 265 -29.81 -17.10 4.84
CA SER A 265 -29.11 -16.66 3.63
C SER A 265 -28.45 -17.88 2.98
N SER A 266 -28.59 -17.98 1.66
CA SER A 266 -27.91 -18.95 0.80
C SER A 266 -27.11 -18.20 -0.27
N VAL A 267 -26.29 -18.92 -1.03
CA VAL A 267 -25.53 -18.35 -2.16
C VAL A 267 -26.47 -17.68 -3.16
N GLU A 268 -27.57 -18.35 -3.53
CA GLU A 268 -28.56 -17.86 -4.49
C GLU A 268 -29.26 -16.61 -3.98
N LYS A 269 -29.62 -16.59 -2.69
CA LYS A 269 -30.27 -15.43 -2.08
C LYS A 269 -29.32 -14.23 -2.00
N TYR A 270 -28.06 -14.47 -1.64
CA TYR A 270 -27.05 -13.41 -1.64
C TYR A 270 -26.83 -12.87 -3.05
N LEU A 271 -26.69 -13.75 -4.05
CA LEU A 271 -26.50 -13.36 -5.44
C LEU A 271 -27.68 -12.52 -5.96
N ALA A 272 -28.92 -12.94 -5.67
CA ALA A 272 -30.11 -12.18 -6.03
C ALA A 272 -30.16 -10.79 -5.36
N GLU A 273 -29.77 -10.69 -4.08
CA GLU A 273 -29.65 -9.39 -3.40
C GLU A 273 -28.53 -8.54 -4.02
N PHE A 274 -27.38 -9.15 -4.34
CA PHE A 274 -26.24 -8.48 -4.94
C PHE A 274 -26.55 -7.96 -6.34
N GLN A 275 -27.33 -8.70 -7.15
CA GLN A 275 -27.68 -8.28 -8.50
C GLN A 275 -28.84 -7.27 -8.55
N LYS A 276 -29.53 -7.01 -7.43
CA LYS A 276 -30.74 -6.19 -7.38
C LYS A 276 -30.54 -4.75 -7.85
N ASN A 277 -29.53 -4.05 -7.32
CA ASN A 277 -29.14 -2.70 -7.73
C ASN A 277 -27.77 -2.33 -7.14
N ASP A 278 -27.18 -1.24 -7.63
CA ASP A 278 -25.84 -0.81 -7.26
C ASP A 278 -25.73 -0.36 -5.79
N HIS A 279 -26.77 0.29 -5.25
CA HIS A 279 -26.82 0.62 -3.81
C HIS A 279 -26.70 -0.62 -2.92
N LYS A 280 -27.37 -1.72 -3.30
CA LYS A 280 -27.34 -2.96 -2.55
C LYS A 280 -25.98 -3.66 -2.65
N LYS A 281 -25.33 -3.64 -3.83
CA LYS A 281 -23.94 -4.11 -3.99
C LYS A 281 -22.99 -3.36 -3.07
N THR A 282 -23.04 -2.04 -3.12
CA THR A 282 -22.20 -1.16 -2.31
C THR A 282 -22.41 -1.41 -0.81
N SER A 283 -23.67 -1.53 -0.37
CA SER A 283 -23.99 -1.84 1.03
C SER A 283 -23.48 -3.22 1.47
N LEU A 284 -23.52 -4.23 0.61
CA LEU A 284 -23.02 -5.57 0.92
C LEU A 284 -21.49 -5.64 0.98
N LEU A 285 -20.79 -4.87 0.14
CA LEU A 285 -19.32 -4.85 0.06
C LEU A 285 -18.67 -3.90 1.09
N GLN A 286 -19.45 -2.98 1.66
CA GLN A 286 -19.02 -2.11 2.77
C GLN A 286 -19.06 -2.79 4.12
N LEU A 287 -19.77 -3.91 4.23
CA LEU A 287 -19.81 -4.64 5.48
C LEU A 287 -18.42 -5.20 5.76
N ASP A 288 -17.79 -4.69 6.81
CA ASP A 288 -16.59 -5.29 7.35
C ASP A 288 -16.98 -6.70 7.83
N ALA A 289 -16.32 -7.72 7.28
CA ALA A 289 -16.56 -9.09 7.67
C ALA A 289 -16.17 -9.35 9.15
N GLY A 290 -15.48 -8.40 9.78
CA GLY A 290 -15.09 -8.42 11.18
C GLY A 290 -13.92 -9.36 11.46
N GLY A 291 -12.96 -8.88 12.25
CA GLY A 291 -12.14 -9.75 13.11
C GLY A 291 -11.16 -10.73 12.45
N ASP A 292 -10.78 -10.56 11.18
CA ASP A 292 -9.68 -11.35 10.62
C ASP A 292 -8.34 -10.87 11.21
N LEU A 293 -7.88 -11.54 12.26
CA LEU A 293 -6.61 -11.28 12.95
C LEU A 293 -5.38 -11.44 12.02
N ARG A 294 -5.56 -11.99 10.81
CA ARG A 294 -4.51 -12.13 9.80
C ARG A 294 -4.27 -10.87 8.97
N ARG A 295 -4.81 -9.73 9.41
CA ARG A 295 -4.65 -8.42 8.77
C ARG A 295 -4.32 -7.35 9.79
N ASP A 296 -3.74 -6.25 9.32
CA ASP A 296 -3.53 -5.07 10.16
C ASP A 296 -4.89 -4.61 10.69
N GLY A 297 -5.09 -4.64 12.01
CA GLY A 297 -6.33 -4.21 12.65
C GLY A 297 -6.64 -2.73 12.45
N ALA A 298 -5.66 -1.93 12.00
CA ALA A 298 -5.86 -0.55 11.57
C ALA A 298 -6.36 -0.41 10.12
N ALA A 299 -6.27 -1.46 9.31
CA ALA A 299 -6.75 -1.48 7.92
C ALA A 299 -8.22 -1.96 7.86
N SER A 300 -9.03 -1.33 7.00
CA SER A 300 -10.41 -1.76 6.79
C SER A 300 -10.45 -3.05 5.97
N ASN A 301 -11.26 -4.04 6.39
CA ASN A 301 -11.45 -5.28 5.63
C ASN A 301 -12.49 -5.16 4.51
N ALA A 302 -13.04 -3.96 4.30
CA ALA A 302 -14.00 -3.71 3.25
C ALA A 302 -13.30 -3.27 1.97
N VAL A 303 -13.48 -4.03 0.88
CA VAL A 303 -12.90 -3.69 -0.43
C VAL A 303 -13.28 -2.28 -0.90
N MET A 304 -14.52 -1.86 -0.61
CA MET A 304 -15.01 -0.52 -0.95
C MET A 304 -14.28 0.58 -0.20
N THR A 305 -13.86 0.32 1.05
CA THR A 305 -13.08 1.29 1.82
C THR A 305 -11.66 1.41 1.28
N THR A 306 -11.03 0.31 0.90
CA THR A 306 -9.69 0.34 0.29
C THR A 306 -9.67 1.17 -1.00
N TRP A 307 -10.67 1.00 -1.86
CA TRP A 307 -10.76 1.80 -3.09
C TRP A 307 -11.14 3.25 -2.82
N GLN A 308 -12.00 3.53 -1.84
CA GLN A 308 -12.28 4.91 -1.43
C GLN A 308 -11.00 5.62 -0.96
N ILE A 309 -10.16 4.95 -0.16
CA ILE A 309 -8.87 5.51 0.28
C ILE A 309 -7.96 5.79 -0.93
N SER A 310 -7.90 4.88 -1.90
CA SER A 310 -7.12 5.06 -3.13
C SER A 310 -7.63 6.26 -3.94
N PHE A 311 -8.95 6.39 -4.08
CA PHE A 311 -9.60 7.52 -4.75
C PHE A 311 -9.30 8.85 -4.06
N ASP A 312 -9.43 8.91 -2.74
CA ASP A 312 -9.14 10.11 -1.95
C ASP A 312 -7.66 10.52 -2.05
N HIS A 313 -6.77 9.53 -2.08
CA HIS A 313 -5.34 9.77 -2.27
C HIS A 313 -5.03 10.32 -3.66
N ILE A 314 -5.58 9.73 -4.73
CA ILE A 314 -5.46 10.28 -6.10
C ILE A 314 -5.99 11.71 -6.17
N ARG A 315 -7.18 11.96 -5.62
CA ARG A 315 -7.78 13.29 -5.57
C ARG A 315 -6.89 14.32 -4.85
N SER A 316 -6.18 13.90 -3.80
CA SER A 316 -5.25 14.76 -3.07
C SER A 316 -3.98 15.08 -3.86
N ARG A 317 -3.52 14.17 -4.73
CA ARG A 317 -2.35 14.38 -5.61
C ARG A 317 -2.70 15.18 -6.86
N ARG A 318 -3.81 14.84 -7.52
CA ARG A 318 -4.28 15.49 -8.74
C ARG A 318 -5.79 15.35 -8.89
N ALA A 319 -6.49 16.48 -8.71
CA ALA A 319 -7.95 16.51 -8.77
C ALA A 319 -8.51 16.11 -10.15
N SER A 320 -7.85 16.53 -11.24
CA SER A 320 -8.26 16.18 -12.62
C SER A 320 -8.28 14.68 -12.88
N THR A 321 -7.34 13.93 -12.29
CA THR A 321 -7.31 12.46 -12.37
C THR A 321 -8.55 11.83 -11.71
N ALA A 322 -8.94 12.36 -10.54
CA ALA A 322 -10.13 11.88 -9.83
C ALA A 322 -11.42 12.25 -10.58
N ASP A 323 -11.46 13.43 -11.20
CA ASP A 323 -12.57 13.88 -12.03
C ASP A 323 -12.69 13.03 -13.31
N LEU A 324 -11.57 12.68 -13.95
CA LEU A 324 -11.54 11.76 -15.09
C LEU A 324 -12.07 10.38 -14.70
N LEU A 325 -11.63 9.83 -13.56
CA LEU A 325 -12.13 8.55 -13.07
C LEU A 325 -13.63 8.58 -12.76
N SER A 326 -14.10 9.68 -12.17
CA SER A 326 -15.53 9.92 -11.94
C SER A 326 -16.30 9.99 -13.26
N PHE A 327 -15.76 10.69 -14.26
CA PHE A 327 -16.33 10.80 -15.60
C PHE A 327 -16.41 9.45 -16.31
N MET A 328 -15.32 8.67 -16.30
CA MET A 328 -15.27 7.31 -16.84
C MET A 328 -16.34 6.41 -16.20
N SER A 329 -16.69 6.67 -14.94
CA SER A 329 -17.68 5.87 -14.24
C SER A 329 -19.08 5.96 -14.86
N PHE A 330 -19.41 7.01 -15.61
CA PHE A 330 -20.72 7.15 -16.28
C PHE A 330 -20.89 6.26 -17.52
N PHE A 331 -19.82 5.73 -18.09
CA PHE A 331 -19.85 4.88 -19.29
C PHE A 331 -20.07 3.40 -18.96
N ASP A 332 -20.19 2.57 -20.00
CA ASP A 332 -20.00 1.14 -19.80
C ASP A 332 -18.56 0.89 -19.33
N ARG A 333 -18.37 -0.08 -18.43
CA ARG A 333 -17.06 -0.38 -17.85
C ARG A 333 -16.06 -0.94 -18.86
N GLN A 334 -16.53 -1.46 -19.99
CA GLN A 334 -15.71 -2.05 -21.04
C GLN A 334 -15.74 -1.19 -22.30
N ALA A 335 -14.63 -1.22 -23.03
CA ALA A 335 -14.48 -0.58 -24.33
C ALA A 335 -14.84 0.93 -24.34
N ILE A 336 -14.43 1.66 -23.29
CA ILE A 336 -14.59 3.12 -23.23
C ILE A 336 -13.65 3.74 -24.28
N PRO A 337 -14.15 4.39 -25.34
CA PRO A 337 -13.28 4.90 -26.38
C PRO A 337 -12.49 6.14 -25.94
N ASP A 338 -11.24 6.25 -26.36
CA ASP A 338 -10.36 7.39 -26.08
C ASP A 338 -10.97 8.76 -26.44
N TRP A 339 -11.61 8.85 -27.61
CA TRP A 339 -12.20 10.10 -28.09
C TRP A 339 -13.32 10.66 -27.20
N VAL A 340 -13.94 9.82 -26.37
CA VAL A 340 -14.98 10.24 -25.41
C VAL A 340 -14.36 10.91 -24.18
N LEU A 341 -13.17 10.46 -23.79
CA LEU A 341 -12.49 10.90 -22.58
C LEU A 341 -11.66 12.16 -22.80
N LYS A 342 -11.25 12.41 -24.06
CA LYS A 342 -10.53 13.62 -24.42
C LYS A 342 -11.44 14.85 -24.32
N PRO A 343 -11.00 15.93 -23.66
CA PRO A 343 -11.75 17.18 -23.63
C PRO A 343 -12.01 17.67 -25.06
N HIS A 344 -13.28 17.84 -25.44
CA HIS A 344 -13.62 18.51 -26.69
C HIS A 344 -13.35 20.01 -26.51
N THR A 345 -12.18 20.49 -26.96
CA THR A 345 -11.99 21.93 -27.16
C THR A 345 -13.00 22.36 -28.23
N LYS A 346 -13.91 23.25 -27.85
CA LYS A 346 -14.77 23.92 -28.82
C LYS A 346 -13.85 24.68 -29.77
N GLN A 347 -13.62 24.15 -30.97
CA GLN A 347 -13.32 25.02 -32.11
C GLN A 347 -14.49 26.01 -32.18
N GLY A 348 -14.20 27.29 -31.94
CA GLY A 348 -15.15 28.39 -32.05
C GLY A 348 -15.63 28.54 -33.48
N GLY A 349 -16.53 27.67 -33.92
CA GLY A 349 -17.36 27.88 -35.08
C GLY A 349 -18.44 28.87 -34.70
N GLY A 350 -18.15 30.17 -34.83
CA GLY A 350 -19.13 31.23 -34.69
C GLY A 350 -20.36 30.93 -35.55
N LEU A 351 -21.52 30.80 -34.89
CA LEU A 351 -22.80 30.99 -35.57
C LEU A 351 -22.82 32.45 -36.03
N ASN A 352 -22.68 32.67 -37.34
CA ASN A 352 -22.87 33.95 -37.99
C ASN A 352 -24.29 34.46 -37.73
N GLU A 353 -24.49 35.20 -36.64
CA GLU A 353 -25.46 36.28 -36.61
C GLU A 353 -24.84 37.44 -37.39
N THR A 354 -25.36 37.68 -38.58
CA THR A 354 -25.12 38.88 -39.37
C THR A 354 -25.33 40.13 -38.54
N LYS A 355 -24.27 40.91 -38.31
CA LYS A 355 -24.33 42.36 -38.16
C LYS A 355 -22.99 42.97 -38.56
N ASP A 356 -23.05 43.77 -39.61
CA ASP A 356 -21.99 44.62 -40.11
C ASP A 356 -21.44 45.53 -38.98
N GLN A 357 -20.11 45.64 -38.88
CA GLN A 357 -19.39 46.92 -38.84
C GLN A 357 -17.87 46.73 -38.81
N GLU A 358 -17.21 47.54 -39.62
CA GLU A 358 -15.79 47.59 -39.92
C GLU A 358 -14.92 47.98 -38.70
N SER A 359 -13.78 47.32 -38.51
CA SER A 359 -12.55 47.97 -38.02
C SER A 359 -11.31 47.10 -38.25
N GLU A 360 -10.22 47.76 -38.60
CA GLU A 360 -8.98 47.23 -39.14
C GLU A 360 -8.02 46.67 -38.06
N GLY A 361 -7.32 45.59 -38.41
CA GLY A 361 -5.89 45.35 -38.14
C GLY A 361 -5.41 45.10 -36.71
N SER A 362 -5.05 43.85 -36.41
CA SER A 362 -3.64 43.46 -36.17
C SER A 362 -3.55 41.94 -35.92
N ASP A 363 -2.75 41.26 -36.73
CA ASP A 363 -2.41 39.85 -36.57
C ASP A 363 -1.57 39.63 -35.30
N ASP A 364 -2.13 38.98 -34.29
CA ASP A 364 -1.36 38.31 -33.24
C ASP A 364 -1.72 36.81 -33.25
N ASN A 365 -0.96 36.04 -34.03
CA ASN A 365 -0.93 34.59 -33.94
C ASN A 365 -0.32 34.19 -32.58
N SER A 366 -1.17 33.82 -31.63
CA SER A 366 -0.76 33.17 -30.38
C SER A 366 -1.74 32.08 -29.92
N ASP A 367 -2.26 31.28 -30.86
CA ASP A 367 -3.04 30.08 -30.55
C ASP A 367 -2.27 28.83 -31.01
N SER A 368 -1.31 28.37 -30.19
CA SER A 368 -0.75 27.01 -30.35
C SER A 368 -0.37 26.31 -29.05
N ASP A 369 -0.37 26.99 -27.90
CA ASP A 369 0.15 26.39 -26.66
C ASP A 369 -0.93 25.66 -25.84
N ALA A 370 -2.18 26.13 -25.89
CA ALA A 370 -3.28 25.59 -25.08
C ALA A 370 -3.77 24.18 -25.50
N ASP A 371 -3.62 23.81 -26.77
CA ASP A 371 -4.00 22.47 -27.26
C ASP A 371 -2.97 21.40 -26.88
N SER A 372 -1.70 21.77 -26.72
CA SER A 372 -0.63 20.83 -26.32
C SER A 372 -0.67 20.49 -24.83
N ASP A 373 -1.04 21.47 -23.99
CA ASP A 373 -1.09 21.29 -22.54
C ASP A 373 -2.24 20.36 -22.12
N ASN A 374 -3.42 20.48 -22.74
CA ASN A 374 -4.60 19.66 -22.40
C ASN A 374 -4.42 18.17 -22.75
N ASP A 375 -3.80 17.85 -23.88
CA ASP A 375 -3.52 16.46 -24.28
C ASP A 375 -2.44 15.85 -23.38
N SER A 376 -1.44 16.66 -22.97
CA SER A 376 -0.41 16.23 -22.00
C SER A 376 -1.00 15.96 -20.61
N ASP A 377 -1.98 16.77 -20.19
CA ASP A 377 -2.64 16.64 -18.90
C ASP A 377 -3.50 15.38 -18.84
N PHE A 378 -4.24 15.12 -19.92
CA PHE A 378 -5.05 13.92 -20.08
C PHE A 378 -4.21 12.63 -20.06
N GLU A 379 -3.12 12.57 -20.82
CA GLU A 379 -2.22 11.41 -20.82
C GLU A 379 -1.57 11.20 -19.45
N THR A 380 -1.25 12.28 -18.74
CA THR A 380 -0.73 12.20 -17.38
C THR A 380 -1.78 11.67 -16.39
N ASP A 381 -3.06 12.07 -16.55
CA ASP A 381 -4.17 11.55 -15.74
C ASP A 381 -4.41 10.07 -16.00
N LEU A 382 -4.42 9.65 -17.27
CA LEU A 382 -4.55 8.26 -17.65
C LEU A 382 -3.39 7.41 -17.13
N ALA A 383 -2.15 7.90 -17.22
CA ALA A 383 -0.98 7.21 -16.68
C ALA A 383 -1.15 6.96 -15.18
N MET A 384 -1.57 7.97 -14.41
CA MET A 384 -1.81 7.81 -12.98
C MET A 384 -2.92 6.78 -12.69
N LEU A 385 -4.04 6.79 -13.41
CA LEU A 385 -5.11 5.79 -13.22
C LEU A 385 -4.67 4.35 -13.50
N ARG A 386 -3.79 4.17 -14.49
CA ARG A 386 -3.19 2.88 -14.82
C ARG A 386 -2.17 2.44 -13.79
N ASP A 387 -1.40 3.38 -13.24
CA ASP A 387 -0.42 3.09 -12.20
C ASP A 387 -1.09 2.62 -10.92
N TYR A 388 -2.26 3.17 -10.55
CA TYR A 388 -3.08 2.67 -9.43
C TYR A 388 -3.91 1.42 -9.74
N CYS A 389 -3.75 0.80 -10.92
CA CYS A 389 -4.50 -0.38 -11.37
C CYS A 389 -6.04 -0.21 -11.37
N LEU A 390 -6.54 1.03 -11.49
CA LEU A 390 -7.98 1.32 -11.51
C LEU A 390 -8.58 1.19 -12.91
N VAL A 391 -7.75 1.48 -13.91
CA VAL A 391 -8.07 1.43 -15.34
C VAL A 391 -7.03 0.57 -16.05
N SER A 392 -7.48 -0.20 -17.03
CA SER A 392 -6.63 -0.91 -17.98
C SER A 392 -6.89 -0.42 -19.41
N VAL A 393 -5.92 -0.63 -20.28
CA VAL A 393 -5.99 -0.21 -21.68
C VAL A 393 -5.81 -1.43 -22.55
N ASN A 394 -6.57 -1.51 -23.64
CA ASN A 394 -6.38 -2.57 -24.61
C ASN A 394 -4.99 -2.46 -25.30
N ASN A 395 -4.58 -3.52 -26.01
CA ASN A 395 -3.28 -3.56 -26.70
C ASN A 395 -3.11 -2.48 -27.79
N LYS A 396 -4.21 -1.86 -28.24
CA LYS A 396 -4.22 -0.83 -29.28
C LYS A 396 -4.15 0.59 -28.71
N GLY A 397 -4.23 0.74 -27.39
CA GLY A 397 -4.13 2.05 -26.72
C GLY A 397 -5.39 2.92 -26.83
N ASN A 398 -6.48 2.43 -27.40
CA ASN A 398 -7.61 3.27 -27.83
C ASN A 398 -8.93 2.99 -27.10
N GLU A 399 -8.97 1.94 -26.29
CA GLU A 399 -10.12 1.59 -25.45
C GLU A 399 -9.67 1.31 -24.03
N PHE A 400 -10.43 1.85 -23.09
CA PHE A 400 -10.19 1.74 -21.67
C PHE A 400 -11.23 0.83 -21.02
N GLU A 401 -10.78 0.08 -20.02
CA GLU A 401 -11.63 -0.77 -19.20
C GLU A 401 -11.46 -0.43 -17.73
N MET A 402 -12.58 -0.32 -17.02
CA MET A 402 -12.63 -0.14 -15.58
C MET A 402 -13.11 -1.42 -14.91
N HIS A 403 -12.52 -1.75 -13.76
CA HIS A 403 -13.02 -2.85 -12.95
C HIS A 403 -14.45 -2.53 -12.46
N ARG A 404 -15.41 -3.46 -12.61
CA ARG A 404 -16.84 -3.21 -12.31
C ARG A 404 -17.04 -2.71 -10.88
N LEU A 405 -16.38 -3.36 -9.93
CA LEU A 405 -16.48 -2.95 -8.54
C LEU A 405 -15.81 -1.59 -8.24
N VAL A 406 -14.77 -1.20 -9.00
CA VAL A 406 -14.18 0.16 -8.91
C VAL A 406 -15.18 1.19 -9.41
N GLN A 407 -15.82 0.93 -10.55
CA GLN A 407 -16.89 1.78 -11.09
C GLN A 407 -18.04 1.98 -10.09
N LEU A 408 -18.42 0.92 -9.36
CA LEU A 408 -19.44 1.02 -8.32
C LEU A 408 -19.02 1.92 -7.15
N SER A 409 -17.72 1.99 -6.85
CA SER A 409 -17.19 2.83 -5.76
C SER A 409 -17.12 4.32 -6.13
N THR A 410 -16.97 4.63 -7.43
CA THR A 410 -16.77 6.00 -7.93
C THR A 410 -18.07 6.74 -8.26
N ARG A 411 -19.18 6.03 -8.52
CA ARG A 411 -20.51 6.62 -8.85
C ARG A 411 -21.26 7.24 -7.66
N ARG A 412 -20.55 7.82 -6.69
CA ARG A 412 -21.15 8.30 -5.44
C ARG A 412 -21.62 9.75 -5.49
#